data_AF-A0A6B3CEZ4-F1
#
_entry.id   AF-A0A6B3CEZ4-F1
#
_cell.length_a   1.000
_cell.length_b   1.000
_cell.length_c   1.000
_cell.angle_alpha   90.00
_cell.angle_beta   90.00
_cell.angle_gamma   90.00
#
_symmetry.space_group_name_H-M   'P 1'
#
loop_
_entity.id
_entity.type
_entity.pdbx_description
1 polymer ?
#
loop_
_entity_poly.entity_id
_entity_poly.type
_entity_poly.pdbx_seq_one_letter_code
_entity_poly.pdbx_strand_id
1 'polypeptide(L)'
;MLLPHPVIDSLTPAQVRVWEENFAPEAGGQRRPAVEEGIWRRTQDPANAEQSGWSEDESGRRRVVHYRLHYGLDRTQPMERLVLEELYLYVSWLAPAAEIADHRRELDQWLAAGRWRPTSDQDGAWRRGDLHVTITEHAVHPQDERADRETPDGFTSIDVTIQSEGYTLTRAARNLPWDVLAGGMRVKEQRGTPTYADDLSGLLGHLPFVVEAGCGTSIEAGIPPL
;
A
#
# COMPACT_ATOMS: atom_id res chain seq x y z
N MET A 1 -6.18 16.60 5.29
CA MET A 1 -5.49 16.18 6.51
C MET A 1 -4.41 17.21 6.77
N LEU A 2 -4.13 17.53 8.02
CA LEU A 2 -2.97 18.36 8.34
C LEU A 2 -1.89 17.45 8.89
N LEU A 3 -0.67 17.67 8.43
CA LEU A 3 0.52 16.96 8.86
C LEU A 3 1.41 17.94 9.66
N PRO A 4 2.10 17.47 10.72
CA PRO A 4 2.08 16.11 11.23
C PRO A 4 0.73 15.73 11.90
N HIS A 5 0.24 14.52 11.65
CA HIS A 5 -1.03 14.04 12.20
C HIS A 5 -0.80 13.18 13.44
N PRO A 6 -1.42 13.50 14.60
CA PRO A 6 -1.32 12.67 15.80
C PRO A 6 -1.90 11.26 15.59
N VAL A 7 -1.06 10.26 15.83
CA VAL A 7 -1.45 8.83 15.85
C VAL A 7 -1.64 8.38 17.30
N ILE A 8 -0.76 8.85 18.20
CA ILE A 8 -0.89 8.68 19.65
C ILE A 8 -0.69 10.04 20.30
N ASP A 9 -1.73 10.55 20.96
CA ASP A 9 -1.77 11.91 21.50
C ASP A 9 -0.90 12.14 22.74
N SER A 10 -0.50 11.08 23.44
CA SER A 10 0.33 11.16 24.64
C SER A 10 1.18 9.90 24.81
N LEU A 11 2.50 10.04 24.71
CA LEU A 11 3.44 8.96 25.00
C LEU A 11 3.92 9.01 26.45
N THR A 12 4.10 7.83 27.03
CA THR A 12 4.82 7.68 28.30
C THR A 12 6.33 7.80 28.08
N PRO A 13 7.11 8.17 29.12
CA PRO A 13 8.58 8.17 29.01
C PRO A 13 9.17 6.83 28.59
N ALA A 14 8.51 5.71 28.90
CA ALA A 14 8.94 4.39 28.46
C ALA A 14 8.77 4.18 26.94
N GLN A 15 7.64 4.63 26.37
CA GLN A 15 7.38 4.54 24.94
C GLN A 15 8.31 5.46 24.14
N VAL A 16 8.60 6.66 24.66
CA VAL A 16 9.59 7.58 24.07
C VAL A 16 10.96 6.92 23.98
N ARG A 17 11.44 6.30 25.07
CA ARG A 17 12.72 5.59 25.05
C ARG A 17 12.74 4.45 24.02
N VAL A 18 11.68 3.64 23.97
CA VAL A 18 11.55 2.56 22.98
C VAL A 18 11.61 3.11 21.55
N TRP A 19 10.95 4.23 21.29
CA TRP A 19 11.01 4.93 20.00
C TRP A 19 12.44 5.36 19.66
N GLU A 20 13.13 6.02 20.58
CA GLU A 20 14.49 6.53 20.36
C GLU A 20 15.52 5.42 20.17
N GLU A 21 15.37 4.32 20.91
CA GLU A 21 16.24 3.15 20.85
C GLU A 21 16.05 2.33 19.57
N ASN A 22 14.82 2.21 19.06
CA ASN A 22 14.49 1.23 18.02
C ASN A 22 13.98 1.83 16.70
N PHE A 23 13.48 3.08 16.69
CA PHE A 23 12.72 3.64 15.56
C PHE A 23 13.26 4.97 15.02
N ALA A 24 13.56 5.96 15.88
CA ALA A 24 14.10 7.27 15.46
C ALA A 24 15.37 7.09 14.62
N PRO A 25 15.76 7.92 13.63
CA PRO A 25 16.94 7.70 12.75
C PRO A 25 18.32 7.65 13.45
N GLU A 26 19.26 6.76 13.03
CA GLU A 26 20.68 6.80 13.46
C GLU A 26 21.36 7.95 12.72
N ALA A 27 22.34 8.62 13.33
CA ALA A 27 23.30 9.46 12.59
C ALA A 27 24.19 8.65 11.60
N GLY A 28 24.17 7.32 11.67
CA GLY A 28 25.06 6.40 10.93
C GLY A 28 24.49 5.71 9.69
N GLY A 29 23.25 6.02 9.26
CA GLY A 29 22.73 5.57 7.96
C GLY A 29 22.25 4.11 7.86
N GLN A 30 22.13 3.37 8.97
CA GLN A 30 21.35 2.12 8.97
C GLN A 30 19.85 2.44 8.86
N ARG A 31 19.14 1.72 7.99
CA ARG A 31 17.70 1.85 7.77
C ARG A 31 16.96 1.63 9.10
N ARG A 32 16.48 2.70 9.72
CA ARG A 32 15.69 2.63 10.95
C ARG A 32 14.17 2.69 10.62
N PRO A 33 13.31 2.01 11.38
CA PRO A 33 11.92 1.71 11.04
C PRO A 33 10.92 2.87 11.24
N ALA A 34 11.38 4.10 11.47
CA ALA A 34 10.51 5.28 11.43
C ALA A 34 9.75 5.41 10.09
N VAL A 35 10.32 4.84 9.02
CA VAL A 35 9.63 4.66 7.75
C VAL A 35 9.10 3.23 7.64
N GLU A 36 7.79 3.08 7.72
CA GLU A 36 7.09 1.85 7.36
C GLU A 36 6.85 1.85 5.85
N GLU A 37 7.36 0.83 5.14
CA GLU A 37 7.20 0.69 3.70
C GLU A 37 6.67 -0.70 3.36
N GLY A 38 5.56 -0.74 2.62
CA GLY A 38 4.93 -1.98 2.21
C GLY A 38 4.59 -1.98 0.73
N ILE A 39 4.72 -3.15 0.10
CA ILE A 39 4.31 -3.39 -1.28
C ILE A 39 3.41 -4.61 -1.31
N TRP A 40 2.26 -4.45 -1.94
CA TRP A 40 1.29 -5.49 -2.16
C TRP A 40 1.01 -5.55 -3.64
N ARG A 41 1.05 -6.75 -4.21
CA ARG A 41 0.68 -6.93 -5.60
C ARG A 41 -0.05 -8.23 -5.78
N ARG A 42 -0.93 -8.27 -6.77
CA ARG A 42 -1.49 -9.50 -7.29
C ARG A 42 -1.83 -9.30 -8.76
N THR A 43 -1.54 -10.35 -9.52
CA THR A 43 -1.72 -10.44 -10.96
C THR A 43 -2.54 -11.69 -11.25
N GLN A 44 -3.35 -11.63 -12.29
CA GLN A 44 -3.99 -12.81 -12.87
C GLN A 44 -3.21 -13.23 -14.10
N ASP A 45 -2.62 -14.42 -14.06
CA ASP A 45 -1.77 -15.00 -15.09
C ASP A 45 -2.02 -16.52 -15.18
N PRO A 46 -1.91 -17.16 -16.36
CA PRO A 46 -2.01 -18.61 -16.46
C PRO A 46 -1.14 -19.37 -15.44
N ALA A 47 0.06 -18.88 -15.15
CA ALA A 47 1.01 -19.51 -14.25
C ALA A 47 0.61 -19.47 -12.77
N ASN A 48 -0.38 -18.66 -12.39
CA ASN A 48 -0.93 -18.60 -11.02
C ASN A 48 -2.44 -18.87 -10.96
N ALA A 49 -3.02 -19.49 -12.00
CA ALA A 49 -4.46 -19.62 -12.16
C ALA A 49 -5.18 -20.23 -10.95
N GLU A 50 -4.57 -21.25 -10.32
CA GLU A 50 -5.09 -21.90 -9.11
C GLU A 50 -5.30 -20.94 -7.91
N GLN A 51 -4.62 -19.78 -7.89
CA GLN A 51 -4.67 -18.84 -6.76
C GLN A 51 -5.18 -17.45 -7.16
N SER A 52 -5.09 -17.08 -8.43
CA SER A 52 -5.50 -15.78 -8.93
C SER A 52 -6.95 -15.76 -9.40
N GLY A 53 -7.60 -16.92 -9.49
CA GLY A 53 -8.95 -17.05 -10.06
C GLY A 53 -8.97 -16.78 -11.57
N TRP A 54 -7.83 -16.96 -12.23
CA TRP A 54 -7.68 -16.74 -13.67
C TRP A 54 -8.54 -17.73 -14.47
N SER A 55 -9.16 -17.23 -15.54
CA SER A 55 -9.85 -17.97 -16.59
C SER A 55 -9.40 -17.47 -17.98
N GLU A 56 -9.48 -18.34 -19.00
CA GLU A 56 -8.98 -18.09 -20.37
C GLU A 56 -9.54 -16.80 -21.01
N ASP A 57 -10.78 -16.44 -20.69
CA ASP A 57 -11.55 -15.51 -21.50
C ASP A 57 -11.57 -14.07 -20.95
N GLU A 58 -11.18 -13.88 -19.67
CA GLU A 58 -11.46 -12.64 -18.94
C GLU A 58 -10.31 -12.13 -18.03
N SER A 59 -9.09 -12.68 -18.14
CA SER A 59 -8.09 -12.52 -17.08
C SER A 59 -6.71 -12.03 -17.54
N GLY A 60 -6.40 -10.79 -17.15
CA GLY A 60 -5.08 -10.13 -17.21
C GLY A 60 -4.96 -9.00 -16.17
N ARG A 61 -5.77 -9.05 -15.11
CA ARG A 61 -5.84 -7.96 -14.12
C ARG A 61 -4.56 -7.88 -13.31
N ARG A 62 -4.21 -6.66 -12.92
CA ARG A 62 -3.15 -6.38 -11.96
C ARG A 62 -3.64 -5.36 -10.97
N ARG A 63 -3.29 -5.56 -9.69
CA ARG A 63 -3.29 -4.51 -8.68
C ARG A 63 -1.91 -4.44 -8.04
N VAL A 64 -1.40 -3.23 -7.90
CA VAL A 64 -0.19 -2.92 -7.14
C VAL A 64 -0.55 -1.84 -6.14
N VAL A 65 -0.15 -2.02 -4.89
CA VAL A 65 -0.21 -1.02 -3.83
C VAL A 65 1.20 -0.86 -3.29
N HIS A 66 1.67 0.38 -3.19
CA HIS A 66 2.93 0.72 -2.55
C HIS A 66 2.68 1.89 -1.61
N TYR A 67 3.06 1.75 -0.35
CA TYR A 67 2.96 2.84 0.61
C TYR A 67 4.26 3.03 1.36
N ARG A 68 4.47 4.26 1.81
CA ARG A 68 5.54 4.67 2.71
C ARG A 68 4.94 5.64 3.73
N LEU A 69 5.02 5.28 5.00
CA LEU A 69 4.52 6.08 6.11
C LEU A 69 5.71 6.47 6.97
N HIS A 70 5.94 7.77 7.13
CA HIS A 70 7.02 8.30 7.94
C HIS A 70 6.46 8.79 9.27
N TYR A 71 6.85 8.11 10.34
CA TYR A 71 6.45 8.43 11.70
C TYR A 71 7.56 9.19 12.43
N GLY A 72 7.16 10.07 13.34
CA GLY A 72 8.05 10.88 14.15
C GLY A 72 7.47 11.22 15.51
N LEU A 73 8.23 12.01 16.28
CA LEU A 73 7.78 12.53 17.57
C LEU A 73 7.55 14.03 17.47
N ASP A 74 6.31 14.46 17.73
CA ASP A 74 6.00 15.87 17.93
C ASP A 74 6.21 16.25 19.40
N ARG A 75 7.16 17.17 19.61
CA ARG A 75 7.58 17.69 20.92
C ARG A 75 7.12 19.14 21.16
N THR A 76 6.22 19.66 20.35
CA THR A 76 5.70 21.02 20.50
C THR A 76 4.69 21.16 21.65
N GLN A 77 4.20 20.04 22.19
CA GLN A 77 3.25 19.96 23.29
C GLN A 77 3.93 19.49 24.59
N PRO A 78 3.30 19.68 25.78
CA PRO A 78 3.88 19.23 27.06
C PRO A 78 4.12 17.72 27.15
N MET A 79 3.33 16.93 26.43
CA MET A 79 3.55 15.49 26.27
C MET A 79 3.93 15.22 24.81
N GLU A 80 4.95 14.38 24.62
CA GLU A 80 5.37 13.98 23.29
C GLU A 80 4.31 13.09 22.64
N ARG A 81 4.12 13.27 21.33
CA ARG A 81 3.10 12.57 20.54
C ARG A 81 3.77 11.77 19.44
N LEU A 82 3.29 10.55 19.20
CA LEU A 82 3.63 9.83 17.97
C LEU A 82 2.80 10.42 16.85
N VAL A 83 3.45 10.86 15.78
CA VAL A 83 2.79 11.50 14.64
C VAL A 83 3.15 10.79 13.33
N LEU A 84 2.24 10.83 12.37
CA LEU A 84 2.55 10.62 10.96
C LEU A 84 3.02 11.96 10.39
N GLU A 85 4.30 12.07 10.05
CA GLU A 85 4.91 13.29 9.52
C GLU A 85 4.65 13.42 8.03
N GLU A 86 4.87 12.32 7.31
CA GLU A 86 4.75 12.27 5.86
C GLU A 86 4.17 10.91 5.44
N LEU A 87 3.47 10.90 4.33
CA LEU A 87 2.95 9.69 3.71
C LEU A 87 3.03 9.76 2.20
N TYR A 88 3.19 8.58 1.63
CA TYR A 88 3.00 8.27 0.23
C TYR A 88 2.18 6.98 0.12
N LEU A 89 1.19 6.99 -0.75
CA LEU A 89 0.41 5.83 -1.15
C LEU A 89 0.28 5.87 -2.66
N TYR A 90 0.54 4.74 -3.29
CA TYR A 90 0.38 4.54 -4.70
C TYR A 90 -0.41 3.27 -4.93
N VAL A 91 -1.40 3.37 -5.81
CA VAL A 91 -2.18 2.24 -6.25
C VAL A 91 -2.26 2.26 -7.77
N SER A 92 -1.98 1.13 -8.39
CA SER A 92 -2.12 0.90 -9.82
C SER A 92 -3.05 -0.27 -10.04
N TRP A 93 -4.05 -0.07 -10.90
CA TRP A 93 -4.92 -1.14 -11.38
C TRP A 93 -4.80 -1.26 -12.89
N LEU A 94 -4.80 -2.49 -13.39
CA LEU A 94 -5.00 -2.82 -14.81
C LEU A 94 -6.21 -3.76 -14.86
N ALA A 95 -7.24 -3.38 -15.61
CA ALA A 95 -8.49 -4.13 -15.74
C ALA A 95 -9.20 -3.76 -17.06
N PRO A 96 -10.30 -4.44 -17.44
CA PRO A 96 -11.10 -4.02 -18.59
C PRO A 96 -11.49 -2.54 -18.50
N ALA A 97 -11.46 -1.83 -19.63
CA ALA A 97 -11.64 -0.38 -19.65
C ALA A 97 -12.97 0.09 -19.01
N ALA A 98 -14.04 -0.71 -19.14
CA ALA A 98 -15.32 -0.43 -18.48
C ALA A 98 -15.20 -0.48 -16.94
N GLU A 99 -14.48 -1.45 -16.39
CA GLU A 99 -14.23 -1.59 -14.95
C GLU A 99 -13.38 -0.41 -14.43
N ILE A 100 -12.39 0.02 -15.20
CA ILE A 100 -11.56 1.19 -14.87
C ILE A 100 -12.38 2.48 -14.89
N ALA A 101 -13.27 2.64 -15.88
CA ALA A 101 -14.18 3.78 -15.93
C ALA A 101 -15.13 3.82 -14.73
N ASP A 102 -15.58 2.67 -14.24
CA ASP A 102 -16.39 2.55 -13.03
C ASP A 102 -15.58 2.97 -11.79
N HIS A 103 -14.37 2.45 -11.62
CA HIS A 103 -13.47 2.87 -10.56
C HIS A 103 -13.13 4.35 -10.60
N ARG A 104 -12.94 4.92 -11.79
CA ARG A 104 -12.69 6.36 -11.92
C ARG A 104 -13.87 7.17 -11.38
N ARG A 105 -15.10 6.79 -11.74
CA ARG A 105 -16.32 7.45 -11.24
C ARG A 105 -16.45 7.34 -9.72
N GLU A 106 -16.12 6.19 -9.15
CA GLU A 106 -16.12 5.99 -7.68
C GLU A 106 -15.08 6.85 -6.99
N LEU A 107 -13.85 6.92 -7.54
CA LEU A 107 -12.78 7.77 -7.02
C LEU A 107 -13.20 9.25 -7.01
N ASP A 108 -13.81 9.74 -8.10
CA ASP A 108 -14.31 11.12 -8.17
C ASP A 108 -15.38 11.40 -7.11
N GLN A 109 -16.30 10.44 -6.89
CA GLN A 109 -17.32 10.55 -5.84
C GLN A 109 -16.69 10.58 -4.44
N TRP A 110 -15.71 9.72 -4.16
CA TRP A 110 -15.00 9.70 -2.88
C TRP A 110 -14.17 10.94 -2.64
N LEU A 111 -13.52 11.49 -3.68
CA LEU A 111 -12.78 12.74 -3.59
C LEU A 111 -13.72 13.91 -3.27
N ALA A 112 -14.86 13.99 -3.96
CA ALA A 112 -15.89 15.00 -3.71
C ALA A 112 -16.46 14.89 -2.28
N ALA A 113 -16.89 13.69 -1.86
CA ALA A 113 -17.40 13.43 -0.52
C ALA A 113 -16.35 13.68 0.57
N GLY A 114 -15.09 13.37 0.27
CA GLY A 114 -13.92 13.58 1.12
C GLY A 114 -13.47 15.04 1.26
N ARG A 115 -14.16 15.98 0.60
CA ARG A 115 -13.83 17.42 0.56
C ARG A 115 -12.43 17.71 0.00
N TRP A 116 -12.01 16.90 -0.97
CA TRP A 116 -10.85 17.22 -1.79
C TRP A 116 -11.20 18.35 -2.76
N ARG A 117 -10.21 19.17 -3.09
CA ARG A 117 -10.36 20.29 -4.02
C ARG A 117 -9.45 20.07 -5.23
N PRO A 118 -9.94 20.23 -6.46
CA PRO A 118 -9.07 20.22 -7.63
C PRO A 118 -7.96 21.27 -7.49
N THR A 119 -6.74 20.93 -7.87
CA THR A 119 -5.57 21.85 -7.78
C THR A 119 -5.24 22.55 -9.09
N SER A 120 -5.80 22.10 -10.19
CA SER A 120 -5.58 22.62 -11.53
C SER A 120 -6.80 22.38 -12.41
N ASP A 121 -6.86 23.05 -13.55
CA ASP A 121 -7.82 22.74 -14.62
C ASP A 121 -7.52 21.38 -15.27
N GLN A 122 -6.31 20.82 -15.05
CA GLN A 122 -5.96 19.48 -15.46
C GLN A 122 -6.70 18.45 -14.59
N ASP A 123 -7.46 17.58 -15.26
CA ASP A 123 -8.19 16.48 -14.62
C ASP A 123 -7.24 15.53 -13.88
N GLY A 124 -7.72 14.98 -12.76
CA GLY A 124 -7.00 14.01 -11.94
C GLY A 124 -6.12 14.58 -10.83
N ALA A 125 -5.98 15.90 -10.68
CA ALA A 125 -5.15 16.51 -9.64
C ALA A 125 -5.99 17.18 -8.52
N TRP A 126 -5.81 16.74 -7.27
CA TRP A 126 -6.60 17.18 -6.13
C TRP A 126 -5.75 17.43 -4.88
N ARG A 127 -6.27 18.21 -3.92
CA ARG A 127 -5.64 18.51 -2.63
C ARG A 127 -6.63 18.50 -1.48
N ARG A 128 -6.15 18.10 -0.29
CA ARG A 128 -6.88 18.24 0.97
C ARG A 128 -5.92 18.47 2.14
N GLY A 129 -5.79 19.73 2.57
CA GLY A 129 -4.78 20.13 3.55
C GLY A 129 -3.40 19.91 2.96
N ASP A 130 -2.55 19.15 3.64
CA ASP A 130 -1.16 18.92 3.25
C ASP A 130 -1.00 17.67 2.36
N LEU A 131 -2.10 17.15 1.82
CA LEU A 131 -2.09 15.98 0.92
C LEU A 131 -2.48 16.38 -0.50
N HIS A 132 -1.79 15.76 -1.46
CA HIS A 132 -2.08 15.82 -2.89
C HIS A 132 -2.47 14.44 -3.41
N VAL A 133 -3.44 14.41 -4.32
CA VAL A 133 -3.81 13.23 -5.10
C VAL A 133 -3.55 13.51 -6.58
N THR A 134 -2.96 12.54 -7.27
CA THR A 134 -2.87 12.51 -8.73
C THR A 134 -3.48 11.21 -9.23
N ILE A 135 -4.37 11.29 -10.21
CA ILE A 135 -4.97 10.17 -10.93
C ILE A 135 -4.52 10.24 -12.39
N THR A 136 -3.98 9.15 -12.92
CA THR A 136 -3.55 9.07 -14.32
C THR A 136 -4.03 7.76 -14.94
N GLU A 137 -4.59 7.83 -16.14
CA GLU A 137 -5.01 6.65 -16.90
C GLU A 137 -4.03 6.40 -18.06
N HIS A 138 -3.83 5.12 -18.38
CA HIS A 138 -2.94 4.71 -19.46
C HIS A 138 -3.58 3.59 -20.27
N ALA A 139 -3.68 3.80 -21.58
CA ALA A 139 -3.98 2.73 -22.54
C ALA A 139 -2.83 1.73 -22.62
N VAL A 140 -1.58 2.21 -22.54
CA VAL A 140 -0.38 1.38 -22.37
C VAL A 140 0.42 1.97 -21.22
N HIS A 141 0.59 1.20 -20.16
CA HIS A 141 1.25 1.70 -18.96
C HIS A 141 2.78 1.82 -19.18
N PRO A 142 3.44 2.95 -18.83
CA PRO A 142 4.86 3.15 -19.13
C PRO A 142 5.81 2.11 -18.50
N GLN A 143 5.43 1.53 -17.37
CA GLN A 143 6.23 0.49 -16.71
C GLN A 143 5.96 -0.92 -17.26
N ASP A 144 4.89 -1.10 -18.02
CA ASP A 144 4.64 -2.33 -18.75
C ASP A 144 5.39 -2.31 -20.08
N GLU A 145 5.34 -1.19 -20.81
CA GLU A 145 6.12 -0.96 -22.02
C GLU A 145 7.64 -1.17 -21.78
N ARG A 146 8.19 -0.59 -20.69
CA ARG A 146 9.61 -0.78 -20.33
C ARG A 146 9.99 -2.22 -20.00
N ALA A 147 9.02 -3.00 -19.52
CA ALA A 147 9.23 -4.38 -19.12
C ALA A 147 8.79 -5.39 -20.20
N ASP A 148 8.44 -4.90 -21.40
CA ASP A 148 7.92 -5.68 -22.52
C ASP A 148 6.72 -6.56 -22.11
N ARG A 149 5.81 -5.99 -21.32
CA ARG A 149 4.57 -6.65 -20.90
C ARG A 149 3.40 -6.10 -21.68
N GLU A 150 2.72 -6.99 -22.39
CA GLU A 150 1.55 -6.62 -23.19
C GLU A 150 0.40 -6.18 -22.29
N THR A 151 -0.26 -5.10 -22.69
CA THR A 151 -1.57 -4.73 -22.13
C THR A 151 -2.62 -5.50 -22.93
N PRO A 152 -3.50 -6.29 -22.29
CA PRO A 152 -4.54 -7.03 -23.01
C PRO A 152 -5.48 -6.10 -23.78
N ASP A 153 -6.02 -6.58 -24.90
CA ASP A 153 -6.99 -5.82 -25.69
C ASP A 153 -8.22 -5.44 -24.85
N GLY A 154 -8.63 -4.18 -24.96
CA GLY A 154 -9.76 -3.63 -24.20
C GLY A 154 -9.47 -3.36 -22.72
N PHE A 155 -8.23 -3.54 -22.26
CA PHE A 155 -7.81 -3.16 -20.90
C PHE A 155 -7.24 -1.74 -20.87
N THR A 156 -7.26 -1.15 -19.68
CA THR A 156 -6.65 0.15 -19.38
C THR A 156 -6.11 0.09 -17.96
N SER A 157 -5.11 0.90 -17.66
CA SER A 157 -4.64 1.06 -16.28
C SER A 157 -4.98 2.42 -15.71
N ILE A 158 -5.25 2.46 -14.42
CA ILE A 158 -5.40 3.69 -13.63
C ILE A 158 -4.43 3.67 -12.46
N ASP A 159 -3.68 4.75 -12.34
CA ASP A 159 -2.74 5.02 -11.28
C ASP A 159 -3.29 6.13 -10.38
N VAL A 160 -3.29 5.88 -9.08
CA VAL A 160 -3.68 6.85 -8.05
C VAL A 160 -2.52 7.00 -7.07
N THR A 161 -1.98 8.22 -6.98
CA THR A 161 -0.96 8.57 -5.99
C THR A 161 -1.55 9.55 -4.99
N ILE A 162 -1.41 9.25 -3.70
CA ILE A 162 -1.65 10.19 -2.60
C ILE A 162 -0.31 10.45 -1.93
N GLN A 163 0.07 11.71 -1.76
CA GLN A 163 1.32 12.04 -1.08
C GLN A 163 1.22 13.34 -0.29
N SER A 164 2.10 13.48 0.69
CA SER A 164 2.24 14.74 1.44
C SER A 164 2.86 15.83 0.59
N GLU A 165 2.51 17.08 0.86
CA GLU A 165 3.10 18.25 0.22
C GLU A 165 4.63 18.26 0.42
N GLY A 166 5.39 18.45 -0.65
CA GLY A 166 6.86 18.41 -0.61
C GLY A 166 7.48 17.02 -0.53
N TYR A 167 6.70 15.95 -0.31
CA TYR A 167 7.25 14.60 -0.22
C TYR A 167 7.77 14.12 -1.58
N THR A 168 9.05 13.79 -1.64
CA THR A 168 9.71 13.37 -2.88
C THR A 168 10.28 11.97 -2.76
N LEU A 169 9.77 11.04 -3.55
CA LEU A 169 10.35 9.71 -3.66
C LEU A 169 11.66 9.70 -4.44
N THR A 170 12.63 8.95 -3.92
CA THR A 170 13.81 8.55 -4.70
C THR A 170 13.37 7.70 -5.90
N ARG A 171 14.18 7.70 -6.96
CA ARG A 171 13.93 6.85 -8.15
C ARG A 171 13.83 5.36 -7.77
N ALA A 172 14.68 4.90 -6.86
CA ALA A 172 14.67 3.52 -6.38
C ALA A 172 13.35 3.19 -5.68
N ALA A 173 12.87 4.04 -4.76
CA ALA A 173 11.60 3.82 -4.07
C ALA A 173 10.41 3.80 -5.06
N ARG A 174 10.40 4.71 -6.04
CA ARG A 174 9.34 4.78 -7.06
C ARG A 174 9.28 3.55 -7.95
N ASN A 175 10.43 2.95 -8.27
CA ASN A 175 10.51 1.78 -9.14
C ASN A 175 10.32 0.46 -8.40
N LEU A 176 10.56 0.44 -7.08
CA LEU A 176 10.49 -0.76 -6.26
C LEU A 176 9.23 -1.64 -6.48
N PRO A 177 7.99 -1.11 -6.54
CA PRO A 177 6.82 -1.94 -6.83
C PRO A 177 6.90 -2.68 -8.17
N TRP A 178 7.51 -2.05 -9.18
CA TRP A 178 7.68 -2.61 -10.52
C TRP A 178 8.82 -3.62 -10.56
N ASP A 179 9.91 -3.36 -9.85
CA ASP A 179 11.01 -4.30 -9.69
C ASP A 179 10.54 -5.58 -8.97
N VAL A 180 9.73 -5.43 -7.91
CA VAL A 180 9.11 -6.55 -7.17
C VAL A 180 8.15 -7.34 -8.05
N LEU A 181 7.43 -6.66 -8.95
CA LEU A 181 6.53 -7.29 -9.91
C LEU A 181 7.30 -8.06 -10.99
N ALA A 182 8.41 -7.51 -11.49
CA ALA A 182 9.30 -8.17 -12.43
C ALA A 182 9.99 -9.40 -11.84
N GLY A 183 10.20 -9.44 -10.52
CA GLY A 183 10.74 -10.59 -9.80
C GLY A 183 9.91 -11.89 -9.85
N GLY A 184 8.74 -11.88 -10.51
CA GLY A 184 7.97 -13.10 -10.82
C GLY A 184 7.08 -13.58 -9.67
N MET A 185 6.85 -14.88 -9.54
CA MET A 185 6.01 -15.44 -8.47
C MET A 185 6.85 -15.90 -7.28
N ARG A 186 6.31 -15.77 -6.06
CA ARG A 186 6.94 -16.34 -4.88
C ARG A 186 7.05 -17.85 -5.04
N VAL A 187 8.28 -18.37 -4.98
CA VAL A 187 8.52 -19.81 -4.89
C VAL A 187 8.00 -20.30 -3.54
N LYS A 188 6.98 -21.15 -3.57
CA LYS A 188 6.41 -21.75 -2.35
C LYS A 188 7.40 -22.76 -1.81
N GLU A 189 7.66 -22.70 -0.51
CA GLU A 189 8.32 -23.81 0.17
C GLU A 189 7.39 -25.03 0.19
N GLN A 190 7.99 -26.22 0.19
CA GLN A 190 7.22 -27.44 0.37
C GLN A 190 6.67 -27.47 1.79
N ARG A 191 5.37 -27.75 1.91
CA ARG A 191 4.74 -27.95 3.20
C ARG A 191 5.42 -29.12 3.91
N GLY A 192 5.91 -28.89 5.12
CA GLY A 192 6.43 -29.95 5.99
C GLY A 192 5.32 -30.84 6.55
N THR A 193 5.62 -31.52 7.66
CA THR A 193 4.68 -32.42 8.35
C THR A 193 4.16 -31.76 9.64
N PRO A 194 3.17 -30.85 9.58
CA PRO A 194 2.64 -30.21 10.79
C PRO A 194 1.86 -31.21 11.64
N THR A 195 1.97 -31.07 12.96
CA THR A 195 1.03 -31.71 13.90
C THR A 195 -0.26 -30.91 13.89
N TYR A 196 -1.39 -31.58 13.69
CA TYR A 196 -2.70 -30.96 13.80
C TYR A 196 -3.21 -31.11 15.23
N ALA A 197 -3.79 -30.05 15.77
CA ALA A 197 -4.54 -30.09 17.02
C ALA A 197 -6.04 -30.22 16.69
N ASP A 198 -6.77 -31.00 17.50
CA ASP A 198 -8.22 -31.18 17.34
C ASP A 198 -9.02 -29.96 17.82
N ASP A 199 -8.43 -29.15 18.72
CA ASP A 199 -9.00 -27.90 19.21
C ASP A 199 -7.90 -26.87 19.54
N LEU A 200 -8.33 -25.65 19.92
CA LEU A 200 -7.42 -24.54 20.24
C LEU A 200 -6.99 -24.50 21.72
N SER A 201 -7.41 -25.45 22.56
CA SER A 201 -7.18 -25.41 24.01
C SER A 201 -5.69 -25.42 24.37
N GLY A 202 -4.87 -26.08 23.56
CA GLY A 202 -3.41 -26.16 23.72
C GLY A 202 -2.66 -24.87 23.38
N LEU A 203 -3.29 -23.91 22.69
CA LEU A 203 -2.62 -22.72 22.17
C LEU A 203 -2.02 -21.85 23.29
N LEU A 204 -2.70 -21.76 24.44
CA LEU A 204 -2.23 -21.00 25.60
C LEU A 204 -0.91 -21.53 26.17
N GLY A 205 -0.63 -22.83 26.01
CA GLY A 205 0.62 -23.45 26.42
C GLY A 205 1.84 -23.02 25.59
N HIS A 206 1.61 -22.34 24.46
CA HIS A 206 2.65 -21.85 23.57
C HIS A 206 2.90 -20.34 23.71
N LEU A 207 2.38 -19.70 24.76
CA LEU A 207 2.65 -18.28 25.00
C LEU A 207 4.10 -18.05 25.47
N PRO A 208 4.77 -16.99 24.99
CA PRO A 208 4.29 -16.05 23.98
C PRO A 208 4.39 -16.62 22.55
N PHE A 209 3.37 -16.38 21.73
CA PHE A 209 3.39 -16.72 20.30
C PHE A 209 3.15 -15.47 19.44
N VAL A 210 3.53 -15.58 18.16
CA VAL A 210 3.31 -14.54 17.14
C VAL A 210 2.12 -14.94 16.27
N VAL A 211 1.22 -14.00 15.99
CA VAL A 211 0.13 -14.18 15.02
C VAL A 211 0.50 -13.43 13.75
N GLU A 212 0.55 -14.14 12.63
CA GLU A 212 0.66 -13.55 11.30
C GLU A 212 -0.73 -13.57 10.64
N ALA A 213 -1.26 -12.39 10.31
CA ALA A 213 -2.54 -12.24 9.63
C ALA A 213 -2.33 -11.64 8.24
N GLY A 214 -2.91 -12.28 7.22
CA GLY A 214 -2.98 -11.73 5.86
C GLY A 214 -4.22 -10.84 5.64
N CYS A 215 -4.45 -10.41 4.40
CA CYS A 215 -5.61 -9.58 4.02
C CYS A 215 -6.99 -10.22 4.24
N GLY A 216 -7.07 -11.53 4.48
CA GLY A 216 -8.35 -12.21 4.70
C GLY A 216 -9.16 -11.61 5.86
N THR A 217 -8.49 -11.05 6.87
CA THR A 217 -9.15 -10.35 7.99
C THR A 217 -9.77 -9.01 7.59
N SER A 218 -9.39 -8.45 6.45
CA SER A 218 -9.86 -7.15 5.95
C SER A 218 -11.17 -7.23 5.16
N ILE A 219 -11.62 -8.45 4.81
CA ILE A 219 -12.86 -8.67 4.06
C ILE A 219 -14.07 -8.16 4.86
N GLU A 220 -14.13 -8.46 6.15
CA GLU A 220 -15.17 -7.99 7.07
C GLU A 220 -15.16 -6.47 7.26
N ALA A 221 -14.05 -5.80 6.92
CA ALA A 221 -13.93 -4.35 6.91
C ALA A 221 -14.35 -3.72 5.57
N GLY A 222 -14.92 -4.50 4.64
CA GLY A 222 -15.35 -4.04 3.32
C GLY A 222 -14.21 -3.84 2.33
N ILE A 223 -13.02 -4.36 2.60
CA ILE A 223 -11.91 -4.36 1.65
C ILE A 223 -11.96 -5.68 0.86
N PRO A 224 -12.48 -5.67 -0.38
CA PRO A 224 -12.65 -6.91 -1.13
C PRO A 224 -11.28 -7.54 -1.43
N PRO A 225 -11.18 -8.87 -1.46
CA PRO A 225 -10.06 -9.50 -2.13
C PRO A 225 -10.08 -9.05 -3.59
N LEU A 226 -8.89 -8.88 -4.18
CA LEU A 226 -8.76 -8.59 -5.60
C LEU A 226 -9.67 -9.49 -6.44
#